data_AF-A0A640VYK2-F1
#
_entry.id   AF-A0A640VYK2-F1
#
_cell.length_a   1.000
_cell.length_b   1.000
_cell.length_c   1.000
_cell.angle_alpha   90.00
_cell.angle_beta   90.00
_cell.angle_gamma   90.00
#
_symmetry.space_group_name_H-M   'P 1'
#
loop_
_entity.id
_entity.type
_entity.pdbx_description
1 polymer ?
#
loop_
_entity_poly.entity_id
_entity_poly.type
_entity_poly.pdbx_seq_one_letter_code
_entity_poly.pdbx_strand_id
1 'polypeptide(L)'
;MKRAGVASLPLHPGKAPRWLFGRMVSLAGAIAEVMVHEYGRERFLRVLSDPFWFQAFSCVLGFDWHSSGTTTVTCGALKEALKPLDLGIYVAGGKGKASRRTLEEIESIGREKGLKERKINKLQYSSRISAKVDNAALQDGYNLYHHVIVFSEEGKWAIIQQGMNEKTTYARRYHWLSDKIKNFVEEPHDAIIGYKGEAMDMTSRESREARKISVDLVNDDPKHIKRDWSLLKKPSWQTTLDGWKAKQIVHLEMPRTINWNALKKVYEFQPRNYEELLAIKGIGSSTVRALAFISDLIYGSPPSWKDPVKYSFAVGGKDGVPYPVDKKAMDEATSILKKGIDEAKIGKKEKLYAIKRLKKFLPE
;
A
#
# COMPACT_ATOMS: atom_id res chain seq x y z
N MET A 1 20.77 22.75 6.44
CA MET A 1 20.13 21.64 5.68
C MET A 1 19.05 22.23 4.77
N LYS A 2 19.23 22.14 3.44
CA LYS A 2 18.22 22.60 2.47
C LYS A 2 16.96 21.74 2.67
N ARG A 3 15.86 22.35 3.11
CA ARG A 3 14.56 21.68 3.23
C ARG A 3 14.13 21.23 1.83
N ALA A 4 14.21 19.93 1.56
CA ALA A 4 13.58 19.33 0.38
C ALA A 4 12.06 19.37 0.60
N GLY A 5 11.32 19.87 -0.40
CA GLY A 5 9.90 20.20 -0.27
C GLY A 5 9.01 19.02 0.10
N VAL A 6 7.84 19.34 0.65
CA VAL A 6 6.74 18.40 0.97
C VAL A 6 5.68 18.51 -0.13
N ALA A 7 5.15 17.41 -0.66
CA ALA A 7 3.83 17.47 -1.28
C ALA A 7 2.94 16.39 -0.73
N SER A 8 1.70 16.76 -0.87
CA SER A 8 0.57 16.18 -0.23
C SER A 8 -0.32 15.65 -1.35
N LEU A 9 -1.00 14.53 -1.10
CA LEU A 9 -2.03 14.01 -2.00
C LEU A 9 -3.38 14.46 -1.46
N PRO A 10 -3.80 15.72 -1.69
CA PRO A 10 -5.11 16.19 -1.24
C PRO A 10 -6.21 15.32 -1.84
N LEU A 11 -7.25 15.08 -1.06
CA LEU A 11 -8.44 14.39 -1.51
C LEU A 11 -9.21 15.29 -2.49
N HIS A 12 -9.27 14.89 -3.76
CA HIS A 12 -10.07 15.58 -4.78
C HIS A 12 -11.38 14.84 -5.06
N PRO A 13 -12.53 15.53 -5.01
CA PRO A 13 -13.80 14.98 -5.47
C PRO A 13 -13.85 14.99 -7.01
N GLY A 14 -14.31 13.90 -7.62
CA GLY A 14 -14.48 13.81 -9.07
C GLY A 14 -14.12 12.45 -9.66
N LYS A 15 -14.48 12.26 -10.94
CA LYS A 15 -14.11 11.10 -11.74
C LYS A 15 -13.35 11.60 -12.97
N ALA A 16 -12.36 10.83 -13.41
CA ALA A 16 -11.73 11.08 -14.70
C ALA A 16 -12.79 11.04 -15.82
N PRO A 17 -12.79 12.00 -16.75
CA PRO A 17 -13.68 11.95 -17.90
C PRO A 17 -13.47 10.66 -18.70
N ARG A 18 -14.56 10.05 -19.18
CA ARG A 18 -14.52 8.76 -19.91
C ARG A 18 -13.60 8.80 -21.14
N TRP A 19 -13.57 9.94 -21.84
CA TRP A 19 -12.71 10.14 -23.01
C TRP A 19 -11.21 10.13 -22.65
N LEU A 20 -10.84 10.64 -21.47
CA LEU A 20 -9.46 10.65 -21.00
C LEU A 20 -9.08 9.25 -20.54
N PHE A 21 -9.95 8.61 -19.75
CA PHE A 21 -9.73 7.26 -19.27
C PHE A 21 -9.49 6.25 -20.42
N GLY A 22 -10.24 6.33 -21.51
CA GLY A 22 -10.01 5.46 -22.68
C GLY A 22 -8.62 5.63 -23.32
N ARG A 23 -8.11 6.87 -23.37
CA ARG A 23 -6.73 7.13 -23.84
C ARG A 23 -5.69 6.65 -22.84
N MET A 24 -5.94 6.85 -21.54
CA MET A 24 -5.08 6.32 -20.49
C MET A 24 -4.92 4.82 -20.59
N VAL A 25 -6.01 4.08 -20.79
CA VAL A 25 -5.99 2.63 -20.98
C VAL A 25 -5.12 2.27 -22.18
N SER A 26 -5.29 2.98 -23.30
CA SER A 26 -4.51 2.73 -24.53
C SER A 26 -3.01 2.99 -24.34
N LEU A 27 -2.64 4.12 -23.73
CA LEU A 27 -1.24 4.48 -23.48
C LEU A 27 -0.61 3.60 -22.39
N ALA A 28 -1.34 3.29 -21.32
CA ALA A 28 -0.89 2.40 -20.26
C ALA A 28 -0.58 1.00 -20.79
N GLY A 29 -1.43 0.48 -21.69
CA GLY A 29 -1.21 -0.81 -22.36
C GLY A 29 0.07 -0.78 -23.21
N ALA A 30 0.23 0.25 -24.04
CA ALA A 30 1.42 0.39 -24.88
C ALA A 30 2.72 0.50 -24.06
N ILE A 31 2.71 1.28 -22.98
CA ILE A 31 3.86 1.39 -22.06
C ILE A 31 4.13 0.04 -21.38
N ALA A 32 3.11 -0.65 -20.90
CA ALA A 32 3.26 -1.94 -20.23
C ALA A 32 3.81 -3.01 -21.19
N GLU A 33 3.32 -3.07 -22.43
CA GLU A 33 3.85 -3.98 -23.46
C GLU A 33 5.34 -3.71 -23.73
N VAL A 34 5.76 -2.45 -23.92
CA VAL A 34 7.18 -2.11 -24.10
C VAL A 34 7.99 -2.53 -22.88
N MET A 35 7.51 -2.22 -21.67
CA MET A 35 8.24 -2.51 -20.44
C MET A 35 8.42 -4.03 -20.23
N VAL A 36 7.37 -4.81 -20.44
CA VAL A 36 7.42 -6.27 -20.28
C VAL A 36 8.24 -6.92 -21.39
N HIS A 37 8.09 -6.49 -22.65
CA HIS A 37 8.84 -7.04 -23.78
C HIS A 37 10.35 -6.79 -23.65
N GLU A 38 10.75 -5.58 -23.25
CA GLU A 38 12.17 -5.20 -23.24
C GLU A 38 12.89 -5.54 -21.94
N TYR A 39 12.20 -5.45 -20.80
CA TYR A 39 12.84 -5.58 -19.49
C TYR A 39 12.29 -6.73 -18.66
N GLY A 40 11.24 -7.40 -19.14
CA GLY A 40 10.60 -8.51 -18.45
C GLY A 40 9.57 -8.09 -17.39
N ARG A 41 8.78 -9.08 -16.99
CA ARG A 41 7.68 -8.98 -16.02
C ARG A 41 8.16 -8.50 -14.65
N GLU A 42 9.25 -9.05 -14.16
CA GLU A 42 9.81 -8.71 -12.84
C GLU A 42 10.27 -7.24 -12.78
N ARG A 43 10.93 -6.74 -13.84
CA ARG A 43 11.31 -5.34 -13.90
C ARG A 43 10.09 -4.43 -13.91
N PHE A 44 9.04 -4.80 -14.64
CA PHE A 44 7.79 -4.04 -14.66
C PHE A 44 7.15 -3.94 -13.27
N LEU A 45 7.06 -5.06 -12.54
CA LEU A 45 6.58 -5.08 -11.15
C LEU A 45 7.43 -4.20 -10.23
N ARG A 46 8.77 -4.27 -10.36
CA ARG A 46 9.69 -3.47 -9.54
C ARG A 46 9.55 -1.96 -9.77
N VAL A 47 9.34 -1.52 -11.01
CA VAL A 47 9.14 -0.09 -11.28
C VAL A 47 7.74 0.37 -10.90
N LEU A 48 6.73 -0.50 -10.95
CA LEU A 48 5.39 -0.19 -10.43
C LEU A 48 5.38 0.01 -8.90
N SER A 49 6.19 -0.75 -8.15
CA SER A 49 6.36 -0.55 -6.71
C SER A 49 7.26 0.64 -6.36
N ASP A 50 8.00 1.19 -7.33
CA ASP A 50 8.80 2.38 -7.12
C ASP A 50 7.88 3.62 -7.10
N PRO A 51 7.89 4.40 -6.00
CA PRO A 51 6.93 5.47 -5.83
C PRO A 51 7.12 6.64 -6.80
N PHE A 52 8.35 6.89 -7.27
CA PHE A 52 8.66 7.97 -8.20
C PHE A 52 8.29 7.58 -9.61
N TRP A 53 8.67 6.37 -10.03
CA TRP A 53 8.30 5.84 -11.33
C TRP A 53 6.79 5.73 -11.47
N PHE A 54 6.09 5.22 -10.46
CA PHE A 54 4.62 5.14 -10.48
C PHE A 54 3.98 6.53 -10.58
N GLN A 55 4.55 7.53 -9.91
CA GLN A 55 4.10 8.92 -10.03
C GLN A 55 4.35 9.48 -11.44
N ALA A 56 5.54 9.28 -11.99
CA ALA A 56 5.85 9.71 -13.36
C ALA A 56 4.94 9.02 -14.39
N PHE A 57 4.71 7.71 -14.23
CA PHE A 57 3.78 6.93 -15.05
C PHE A 57 2.38 7.54 -15.02
N SER A 58 1.87 7.90 -13.84
CA SER A 58 0.56 8.53 -13.74
C SER A 58 0.49 9.90 -14.41
N CYS A 59 1.54 10.72 -14.30
CA CYS A 59 1.62 12.02 -14.98
C CYS A 59 1.64 11.87 -16.51
N VAL A 60 2.38 10.87 -17.02
CA VAL A 60 2.42 10.55 -18.45
C VAL A 60 1.05 10.12 -18.99
N LEU A 61 0.23 9.46 -18.16
CA LEU A 61 -1.15 9.14 -18.52
C LEU A 61 -2.10 10.36 -18.49
N GLY A 62 -1.60 11.56 -18.17
CA GLY A 62 -2.39 12.79 -18.16
C GLY A 62 -3.06 13.10 -16.83
N PHE A 63 -2.57 12.53 -15.72
CA PHE A 63 -2.96 12.98 -14.37
C PHE A 63 -2.08 14.11 -13.86
N ASP A 64 -2.69 14.95 -13.02
CA ASP A 64 -1.93 15.93 -12.26
C ASP A 64 -1.09 15.26 -11.18
N TRP A 65 0.09 15.82 -10.92
CA TRP A 65 1.07 15.29 -9.99
C TRP A 65 0.62 15.37 -8.52
N HIS A 66 -0.37 16.22 -8.20
CA HIS A 66 -0.81 16.50 -6.83
C HIS A 66 -2.26 16.07 -6.53
N SER A 67 -2.71 14.94 -7.08
CA SER A 67 -4.07 14.44 -6.84
C SER A 67 -4.14 13.07 -6.15
N SER A 68 -5.03 12.90 -5.17
CA SER A 68 -5.35 11.58 -4.62
C SER A 68 -5.92 10.62 -5.67
N GLY A 69 -6.53 11.16 -6.74
CA GLY A 69 -7.10 10.39 -7.85
C GLY A 69 -6.03 9.68 -8.68
N THR A 70 -4.82 10.22 -8.70
CA THR A 70 -3.68 9.76 -9.48
C THR A 70 -3.40 8.28 -9.29
N THR A 71 -3.34 7.79 -8.04
CA THR A 71 -3.15 6.35 -7.79
C THR A 71 -4.34 5.53 -8.26
N THR A 72 -5.55 5.92 -7.84
CA THR A 72 -6.74 5.10 -8.03
C THR A 72 -7.12 4.93 -9.50
N VAL A 73 -6.95 6.00 -10.29
CA VAL A 73 -7.29 5.99 -11.72
C VAL A 73 -6.16 5.38 -12.53
N THR A 74 -4.88 5.59 -12.17
CA THR A 74 -3.75 4.92 -12.82
C THR A 74 -3.84 3.41 -12.67
N CYS A 75 -4.10 2.91 -11.46
CA CYS A 75 -4.30 1.47 -11.25
C CYS A 75 -5.54 0.94 -12.00
N GLY A 76 -6.62 1.72 -12.08
CA GLY A 76 -7.80 1.36 -12.87
C GLY A 76 -7.52 1.29 -14.37
N ALA A 77 -6.80 2.28 -14.92
CA ALA A 77 -6.41 2.31 -16.33
C ALA A 77 -5.46 1.16 -16.66
N LEU A 78 -4.48 0.88 -15.80
CA LEU A 78 -3.57 -0.26 -15.96
C LEU A 78 -4.31 -1.60 -15.93
N LYS A 79 -5.28 -1.76 -15.01
CA LYS A 79 -6.11 -2.97 -14.93
C LYS A 79 -6.89 -3.20 -16.22
N GLU A 80 -7.58 -2.18 -16.74
CA GLU A 80 -8.32 -2.32 -17.99
C GLU A 80 -7.40 -2.51 -19.20
N ALA A 81 -6.22 -1.88 -19.19
CA ALA A 81 -5.24 -2.00 -20.27
C ALA A 81 -4.67 -3.41 -20.39
N LEU A 82 -4.40 -4.07 -19.26
CA LEU A 82 -3.77 -5.39 -19.23
C LEU A 82 -4.75 -6.55 -19.48
N LYS A 83 -6.06 -6.36 -19.25
CA LYS A 83 -7.07 -7.42 -19.48
C LYS A 83 -6.99 -8.08 -20.87
N PRO A 84 -6.98 -7.34 -21.99
CA PRO A 84 -6.89 -7.94 -23.32
C PRO A 84 -5.46 -8.33 -23.72
N LEU A 85 -4.45 -8.00 -22.90
CA LEU A 85 -3.04 -8.21 -23.23
C LEU A 85 -2.53 -9.47 -22.53
N ASP A 86 -2.06 -10.46 -23.31
CA ASP A 86 -1.48 -11.68 -22.75
C ASP A 86 0.01 -11.50 -22.40
N LEU A 87 0.28 -10.60 -21.45
CA LEU A 87 1.64 -10.29 -21.01
C LEU A 87 2.12 -11.16 -19.85
N GLY A 88 1.29 -12.08 -19.34
CA GLY A 88 1.56 -12.81 -18.11
C GLY A 88 1.62 -11.91 -16.87
N ILE A 89 1.01 -10.72 -16.92
CA ILE A 89 0.82 -9.78 -15.80
C ILE A 89 -0.67 -9.51 -15.64
N TYR A 90 -1.16 -9.59 -14.41
CA TYR A 90 -2.56 -9.43 -14.08
C TYR A 90 -2.76 -8.45 -12.93
N VAL A 91 -3.94 -7.83 -12.87
CA VAL A 91 -4.27 -6.81 -11.87
C VAL A 91 -5.60 -7.16 -11.19
N ALA A 92 -5.58 -7.25 -9.86
CA ALA A 92 -6.77 -7.47 -9.04
C ALA A 92 -6.95 -6.35 -8.01
N GLY A 93 -8.20 -6.07 -7.65
CA GLY A 93 -8.60 -5.04 -6.71
C GLY A 93 -8.99 -3.71 -7.36
N GLY A 94 -8.93 -2.63 -6.58
CA GLY A 94 -9.31 -1.29 -7.02
C GLY A 94 -9.70 -0.37 -5.87
N LYS A 95 -10.54 0.63 -6.16
CA LYS A 95 -11.07 1.60 -5.18
C LYS A 95 -12.40 1.11 -4.57
N GLY A 96 -12.61 1.35 -3.28
CA GLY A 96 -13.89 1.16 -2.59
C GLY A 96 -14.37 -0.29 -2.63
N LYS A 97 -15.54 -0.56 -3.23
CA LYS A 97 -16.07 -1.94 -3.33
C LYS A 97 -15.13 -2.89 -4.08
N ALA A 98 -14.35 -2.38 -5.05
CA ALA A 98 -13.40 -3.20 -5.81
C ALA A 98 -12.25 -3.71 -4.94
N SER A 99 -11.76 -2.95 -3.95
CA SER A 99 -10.69 -3.44 -3.04
C SER A 99 -11.15 -4.63 -2.21
N ARG A 100 -12.44 -4.70 -1.90
CA ARG A 100 -13.03 -5.80 -1.11
C ARG A 100 -13.18 -7.11 -1.89
N ARG A 101 -13.17 -7.05 -3.22
CA ARG A 101 -13.25 -8.23 -4.11
C ARG A 101 -11.88 -8.73 -4.60
N THR A 102 -10.78 -8.14 -4.11
CA THR A 102 -9.44 -8.48 -4.58
C THR A 102 -9.15 -9.99 -4.50
N LEU A 103 -9.54 -10.65 -3.41
CA LEU A 103 -9.27 -12.09 -3.24
C LEU A 103 -10.05 -12.96 -4.23
N GLU A 104 -11.32 -12.63 -4.48
CA GLU A 104 -12.18 -13.27 -5.48
C GLU A 104 -11.62 -13.06 -6.90
N GLU A 105 -11.14 -11.84 -7.19
CA GLU A 105 -10.52 -11.53 -8.48
C GLU A 105 -9.21 -12.28 -8.70
N ILE A 106 -8.35 -12.42 -7.67
CA ILE A 106 -7.12 -13.24 -7.75
C ILE A 106 -7.48 -14.70 -8.08
N GLU A 107 -8.50 -15.26 -7.43
CA GLU A 107 -8.95 -16.64 -7.65
C GLU A 107 -9.49 -16.83 -9.07
N SER A 108 -10.37 -15.93 -9.51
CA SER A 108 -10.96 -15.96 -10.84
C SER A 108 -9.89 -15.88 -11.94
N ILE A 109 -9.02 -14.86 -11.86
CA ILE A 109 -7.90 -14.68 -12.81
C ILE A 109 -6.96 -15.88 -12.75
N GLY A 110 -6.62 -16.35 -11.55
CA GLY A 110 -5.70 -17.47 -11.37
C GLY A 110 -6.22 -18.75 -11.99
N ARG A 111 -7.52 -19.05 -11.86
CA ARG A 111 -8.15 -20.20 -12.50
C ARG A 111 -8.22 -20.05 -14.02
N GLU A 112 -8.64 -18.88 -14.51
CA GLU A 112 -8.71 -18.58 -15.94
C GLU A 112 -7.35 -18.77 -16.63
N LYS A 113 -6.27 -18.37 -15.95
CA LYS A 113 -4.90 -18.43 -16.50
C LYS A 113 -4.12 -19.69 -16.11
N GLY A 114 -4.79 -20.69 -15.51
CA GLY A 114 -4.17 -21.98 -15.19
C GLY A 114 -3.08 -21.93 -14.10
N LEU A 115 -3.12 -20.94 -13.20
CA LEU A 115 -2.18 -20.87 -12.08
C LEU A 115 -2.46 -22.00 -11.08
N LYS A 116 -1.38 -22.62 -10.57
CA LYS A 116 -1.48 -23.64 -9.52
C LYS A 116 -2.18 -23.07 -8.28
N GLU A 117 -3.07 -23.86 -7.68
CA GLU A 117 -3.84 -23.50 -6.48
C GLU A 117 -2.95 -22.95 -5.34
N ARG A 118 -1.78 -23.56 -5.11
CA ARG A 118 -0.80 -23.06 -4.12
C ARG A 118 -0.35 -21.62 -4.38
N LYS A 119 -0.24 -21.21 -5.64
CA LYS A 119 0.17 -19.85 -6.04
C LYS A 119 -0.97 -18.86 -5.83
N ILE A 120 -2.19 -19.23 -6.19
CA ILE A 120 -3.41 -18.44 -5.93
C ILE A 120 -3.53 -18.16 -4.42
N ASN A 121 -3.42 -19.20 -3.59
CA ASN A 121 -3.49 -19.07 -2.14
C ASN A 121 -2.38 -18.16 -1.56
N LYS A 122 -1.15 -18.24 -2.09
CA LYS A 122 -0.05 -17.34 -1.70
C LYS A 122 -0.32 -15.88 -2.08
N LEU A 123 -0.89 -15.63 -3.26
CA LEU A 123 -1.25 -14.29 -3.71
C LEU A 123 -2.37 -13.70 -2.87
N GLN A 124 -3.42 -14.49 -2.60
CA GLN A 124 -4.51 -14.09 -1.70
C GLN A 124 -4.01 -13.78 -0.29
N TYR A 125 -3.13 -14.63 0.25
CA TYR A 125 -2.51 -14.39 1.54
C TYR A 125 -1.72 -13.08 1.56
N SER A 126 -0.83 -12.88 0.57
CA SER A 126 0.01 -11.70 0.43
C SER A 126 -0.81 -10.41 0.32
N SER A 127 -1.86 -10.44 -0.50
CA SER A 127 -2.82 -9.33 -0.63
C SER A 127 -3.49 -8.99 0.71
N ARG A 128 -4.03 -10.01 1.39
CA ARG A 128 -4.75 -9.83 2.65
C ARG A 128 -3.85 -9.32 3.78
N ILE A 129 -2.67 -9.91 3.96
CA ILE A 129 -1.78 -9.54 5.06
C ILE A 129 -1.19 -8.14 4.86
N SER A 130 -0.83 -7.76 3.63
CA SER A 130 -0.34 -6.41 3.33
C SER A 130 -1.39 -5.33 3.64
N ALA A 131 -2.66 -5.59 3.32
CA ALA A 131 -3.76 -4.68 3.66
C ALA A 131 -4.00 -4.60 5.18
N LYS A 132 -3.81 -5.71 5.90
CA LYS A 132 -3.93 -5.72 7.36
C LYS A 132 -2.80 -4.97 8.05
N VAL A 133 -1.57 -5.11 7.57
CA VAL A 133 -0.41 -4.40 8.11
C VAL A 133 -0.62 -2.89 7.98
N ASP A 134 -0.95 -2.42 6.78
CA ASP A 134 -1.19 -0.99 6.50
C ASP A 134 -2.34 -0.39 7.29
N ASN A 135 -3.38 -1.19 7.60
CA ASN A 135 -4.60 -0.68 8.25
C ASN A 135 -4.66 -0.92 9.77
N ALA A 136 -3.85 -1.84 10.32
CA ALA A 136 -3.92 -2.22 11.74
C ALA A 136 -2.59 -2.12 12.48
N ALA A 137 -1.48 -2.53 11.85
CA ALA A 137 -0.15 -2.48 12.47
C ALA A 137 0.46 -1.08 12.41
N LEU A 138 0.24 -0.37 11.30
CA LEU A 138 0.55 1.04 11.17
C LEU A 138 -0.69 1.87 11.48
N GLN A 139 -0.63 2.70 12.52
CA GLN A 139 -1.76 3.53 12.94
C GLN A 139 -1.37 5.01 12.86
N ASP A 140 -1.56 5.55 11.67
CA ASP A 140 -1.21 6.90 11.23
C ASP A 140 -2.44 7.78 10.95
N GLY A 141 -3.64 7.26 11.24
CA GLY A 141 -4.92 7.93 10.97
C GLY A 141 -5.41 7.81 9.52
N TYR A 142 -4.75 7.04 8.67
CA TYR A 142 -5.18 6.80 7.29
C TYR A 142 -5.90 5.45 7.16
N ASN A 143 -7.17 5.49 6.78
CA ASN A 143 -7.96 4.29 6.54
C ASN A 143 -7.86 3.85 5.08
N LEU A 144 -7.53 2.58 4.83
CA LEU A 144 -7.42 2.06 3.47
C LEU A 144 -8.75 2.12 2.71
N TYR A 145 -8.71 2.69 1.51
CA TYR A 145 -9.86 2.76 0.62
C TYR A 145 -9.55 2.30 -0.80
N HIS A 146 -8.28 2.07 -1.11
CA HIS A 146 -7.79 1.55 -2.37
C HIS A 146 -6.75 0.46 -2.10
N HIS A 147 -6.89 -0.68 -2.76
CA HIS A 147 -5.95 -1.79 -2.70
C HIS A 147 -5.91 -2.46 -4.06
N VAL A 148 -4.73 -2.52 -4.66
CA VAL A 148 -4.48 -3.20 -5.93
C VAL A 148 -3.24 -4.06 -5.81
N ILE A 149 -3.36 -5.31 -6.25
CA ILE A 149 -2.24 -6.22 -6.46
C ILE A 149 -2.02 -6.38 -7.96
N VAL A 150 -0.78 -6.19 -8.39
CA VAL A 150 -0.30 -6.54 -9.74
C VAL A 150 0.58 -7.76 -9.59
N PHE A 151 0.29 -8.85 -10.30
CA PHE A 151 1.02 -10.10 -10.15
C PHE A 151 1.31 -10.77 -11.48
N SER A 152 2.41 -11.51 -11.54
CA SER A 152 2.84 -12.24 -12.73
C SER A 152 2.43 -13.71 -12.68
N GLU A 153 2.49 -14.40 -13.83
CA GLU A 153 2.25 -15.84 -13.92
C GLU A 153 3.24 -16.66 -13.09
N GLU A 154 4.46 -16.14 -12.85
CA GLU A 154 5.46 -16.75 -11.98
C GLU A 154 5.11 -16.62 -10.49
N GLY A 155 4.15 -15.74 -10.13
CA GLY A 155 3.70 -15.50 -8.76
C GLY A 155 4.45 -14.37 -8.05
N LYS A 156 5.24 -13.58 -8.78
CA LYS A 156 5.80 -12.31 -8.29
C LYS A 156 4.70 -11.26 -8.27
N TRP A 157 4.80 -10.29 -7.38
CA TRP A 157 3.77 -9.27 -7.24
C TRP A 157 4.30 -7.95 -6.69
N ALA A 158 3.56 -6.89 -6.99
CA ALA A 158 3.63 -5.57 -6.38
C ALA A 158 2.24 -5.17 -5.87
N ILE A 159 2.16 -4.57 -4.68
CA ILE A 159 0.89 -4.06 -4.13
C ILE A 159 1.01 -2.55 -3.95
N ILE A 160 -0.01 -1.83 -4.42
CA ILE A 160 -0.14 -0.39 -4.27
C ILE A 160 -1.45 -0.12 -3.53
N GLN A 161 -1.33 0.49 -2.36
CA GLN A 161 -2.47 0.79 -1.49
C GLN A 161 -2.56 2.29 -1.25
N GLN A 162 -3.77 2.78 -0.98
CA GLN A 162 -3.96 4.16 -0.55
C GLN A 162 -4.93 4.24 0.62
N GLY A 163 -4.47 4.89 1.67
CA GLY A 163 -5.26 5.31 2.82
C GLY A 163 -5.70 6.76 2.71
N MET A 164 -6.84 7.09 3.31
CA MET A 164 -7.33 8.46 3.43
C MET A 164 -7.42 8.86 4.91
N ASN A 165 -7.02 10.08 5.22
CA ASN A 165 -7.24 10.68 6.53
C ASN A 165 -8.32 11.76 6.37
N GLU A 166 -9.48 11.51 6.98
CA GLU A 166 -10.65 12.39 6.87
C GLU A 166 -10.44 13.72 7.60
N LYS A 167 -9.63 13.73 8.67
CA LYS A 167 -9.35 14.94 9.47
C LYS A 167 -8.44 15.91 8.72
N THR A 168 -7.41 15.39 8.07
CA THR A 168 -6.41 16.21 7.37
C THR A 168 -6.67 16.33 5.87
N THR A 169 -7.71 15.66 5.36
CA THR A 169 -8.08 15.59 3.93
C THR A 169 -6.93 15.18 2.99
N TYR A 170 -5.99 14.40 3.50
CA TYR A 170 -4.84 13.88 2.75
C TYR A 170 -4.93 12.39 2.53
N ALA A 171 -4.27 11.92 1.48
CA ALA A 171 -4.02 10.51 1.23
C ALA A 171 -2.57 10.12 1.52
N ARG A 172 -2.39 8.86 1.90
CA ARG A 172 -1.10 8.20 2.08
C ARG A 172 -1.05 6.96 1.20
N ARG A 173 0.05 6.77 0.50
CA ARG A 173 0.24 5.68 -0.46
C ARG A 173 1.30 4.72 0.05
N TYR A 174 1.01 3.43 -0.03
CA TYR A 174 1.87 2.35 0.45
C TYR A 174 2.26 1.44 -0.72
N HIS A 175 3.54 1.11 -0.79
CA HIS A 175 4.12 0.30 -1.86
C HIS A 175 4.82 -0.92 -1.29
N TRP A 176 4.49 -2.06 -1.86
CA TRP A 176 5.02 -3.36 -1.48
C TRP A 176 5.52 -4.09 -2.73
N LEU A 177 6.61 -4.84 -2.58
CA LEU A 177 7.20 -5.64 -3.64
C LEU A 177 7.61 -7.00 -3.08
N SER A 178 7.12 -8.07 -3.71
CA SER A 178 7.42 -9.45 -3.31
C SER A 178 8.92 -9.75 -3.12
N ASP A 179 9.79 -9.17 -3.94
CA ASP A 179 11.25 -9.40 -3.88
C ASP A 179 11.92 -8.79 -2.64
N LYS A 180 11.32 -7.76 -2.04
CA LYS A 180 11.90 -7.04 -0.91
C LYS A 180 11.36 -7.53 0.44
N ILE A 181 10.34 -8.37 0.43
CA ILE A 181 9.68 -8.85 1.64
C ILE A 181 10.48 -10.02 2.22
N LYS A 182 11.03 -9.79 3.41
CA LYS A 182 11.60 -10.84 4.27
C LYS A 182 10.63 -11.27 5.37
N ASN A 183 9.78 -10.34 5.80
CA ASN A 183 8.81 -10.49 6.88
C ASN A 183 7.65 -9.53 6.60
N PHE A 184 6.39 -9.93 6.78
CA PHE A 184 5.25 -9.05 6.52
C PHE A 184 4.99 -8.02 7.62
N VAL A 185 5.53 -8.21 8.82
CA VAL A 185 5.23 -7.39 10.00
C VAL A 185 6.41 -6.60 10.53
N GLU A 186 7.59 -6.68 9.91
CA GLU A 186 8.77 -5.92 10.32
C GLU A 186 9.42 -5.23 9.11
N GLU A 187 9.31 -3.90 9.07
CA GLU A 187 9.75 -3.03 7.97
C GLU A 187 9.46 -3.57 6.56
N PRO A 188 8.20 -3.95 6.26
CA PRO A 188 7.90 -4.71 5.05
C PRO A 188 7.77 -3.84 3.79
N HIS A 189 7.55 -2.53 3.96
CA HIS A 189 7.26 -1.61 2.86
C HIS A 189 8.50 -1.29 2.04
N ASP A 190 8.34 -1.31 0.72
CA ASP A 190 9.32 -0.72 -0.16
C ASP A 190 9.33 0.81 0.02
N ALA A 191 8.14 1.42 -0.01
CA ALA A 191 7.97 2.84 0.24
C ALA A 191 6.61 3.18 0.86
N ILE A 192 6.60 4.20 1.73
CA ILE A 192 5.40 4.88 2.20
C ILE A 192 5.55 6.34 1.84
N ILE A 193 4.54 6.86 1.13
CA ILE A 193 4.50 8.26 0.70
C ILE A 193 3.31 8.97 1.30
N GLY A 194 3.54 10.12 1.92
CA GLY A 194 2.49 10.94 2.47
C GLY A 194 3.02 12.08 3.31
N TYR A 195 2.12 12.75 4.00
CA TYR A 195 2.49 13.71 5.03
C TYR A 195 3.01 12.94 6.26
N LYS A 196 4.17 13.35 6.76
CA LYS A 196 4.79 12.77 7.95
C LYS A 196 4.23 13.42 9.21
N GLY A 197 3.70 12.61 10.12
CA GLY A 197 3.18 13.04 11.42
C GLY A 197 3.64 12.13 12.54
N GLU A 198 2.79 11.94 13.54
CA GLU A 198 2.95 10.91 14.57
C GLU A 198 2.13 9.68 14.18
N ALA A 199 2.70 8.50 14.37
CA ALA A 199 2.02 7.24 14.06
C ALA A 199 2.51 6.14 15.00
N MET A 200 1.59 5.33 15.52
CA MET A 200 1.97 4.09 16.21
C MET A 200 2.35 3.06 15.14
N ASP A 201 3.62 2.72 15.07
CA ASP A 201 4.17 1.82 14.06
C ASP A 201 4.57 0.47 14.68
N MET A 202 3.64 -0.48 14.68
CA MET A 202 3.93 -1.87 15.08
C MET A 202 4.74 -2.62 14.03
N THR A 203 5.16 -2.00 12.93
CA THR A 203 6.05 -2.61 11.92
C THR A 203 7.52 -2.20 12.08
N SER A 204 7.80 -1.16 12.86
CA SER A 204 9.16 -0.74 13.17
C SER A 204 9.96 -1.85 13.86
N ARG A 205 11.27 -1.94 13.61
CA ARG A 205 12.17 -2.82 14.39
C ARG A 205 12.16 -2.50 15.88
N GLU A 206 11.96 -1.23 16.24
CA GLU A 206 11.88 -0.78 17.63
C GLU A 206 10.67 -1.40 18.35
N SER A 207 9.60 -1.74 17.61
CA SER A 207 8.38 -2.36 18.15
C SER A 207 8.46 -3.89 18.28
N ARG A 208 9.64 -4.49 18.12
CA ARG A 208 9.79 -5.97 18.10
C ARG A 208 9.35 -6.63 19.42
N GLU A 209 9.78 -6.08 20.55
CA GLU A 209 9.39 -6.62 21.86
C GLU A 209 7.88 -6.40 22.10
N ALA A 210 7.35 -5.24 21.70
CA ALA A 210 5.91 -4.98 21.77
C ALA A 210 5.08 -5.97 20.94
N ARG A 211 5.57 -6.38 19.76
CA ARG A 211 4.95 -7.44 18.95
C ARG A 211 4.97 -8.79 19.66
N LYS A 212 6.07 -9.16 20.33
CA LYS A 212 6.18 -10.44 21.07
C LYS A 212 5.21 -10.47 22.24
N ILE A 213 5.22 -9.43 23.09
CA ILE A 213 4.30 -9.31 24.22
C ILE A 213 2.84 -9.32 23.74
N SER A 214 2.54 -8.68 22.60
CA SER A 214 1.20 -8.76 22.02
C SER A 214 0.76 -10.19 21.70
N VAL A 215 1.69 -11.07 21.29
CA VAL A 215 1.42 -12.49 21.03
C VAL A 215 1.29 -13.26 22.35
N ASP A 216 2.18 -13.02 23.31
CA ASP A 216 2.13 -13.67 24.62
C ASP A 216 0.82 -13.35 25.35
N LEU A 217 0.39 -12.09 25.32
CA LEU A 217 -0.87 -11.63 25.90
C LEU A 217 -2.08 -12.36 25.34
N VAL A 218 -2.15 -12.57 24.03
CA VAL A 218 -3.31 -13.25 23.40
C VAL A 218 -3.26 -14.76 23.55
N ASN A 219 -2.09 -15.31 23.84
CA ASN A 219 -1.88 -16.73 24.16
C ASN A 219 -2.17 -17.03 25.63
N ASP A 220 -2.18 -16.02 26.50
CA ASP A 220 -2.63 -16.09 27.88
C ASP A 220 -4.17 -16.02 28.00
N ASP A 221 -4.73 -16.40 29.15
CA ASP A 221 -6.19 -16.40 29.38
C ASP A 221 -6.76 -15.00 29.06
N PRO A 222 -7.74 -14.88 28.13
CA PRO A 222 -8.36 -13.60 27.79
C PRO A 222 -8.92 -12.81 28.98
N LYS A 223 -9.18 -13.46 30.12
CA LYS A 223 -9.52 -12.80 31.39
C LYS A 223 -8.40 -11.89 31.90
N HIS A 224 -7.14 -12.27 31.73
CA HIS A 224 -6.00 -11.43 32.12
C HIS A 224 -5.95 -10.16 31.26
N ILE A 225 -6.09 -10.29 29.94
CA ILE A 225 -6.19 -9.12 29.05
C ILE A 225 -7.37 -8.22 29.45
N LYS A 226 -8.54 -8.80 29.80
CA LYS A 226 -9.70 -8.01 30.29
C LYS A 226 -9.38 -7.25 31.57
N ARG A 227 -8.68 -7.88 32.51
CA ARG A 227 -8.26 -7.27 33.78
C ARG A 227 -7.30 -6.11 33.51
N ASP A 228 -6.24 -6.37 32.75
CA ASP A 228 -5.21 -5.41 32.39
C ASP A 228 -5.82 -4.21 31.65
N TRP A 229 -6.69 -4.49 30.68
CA TRP A 229 -7.47 -3.48 29.97
C TRP A 229 -8.37 -2.64 30.88
N SER A 230 -8.97 -3.25 31.91
CA SER A 230 -9.81 -2.54 32.88
C SER A 230 -8.98 -1.66 33.82
N LEU A 231 -7.76 -2.06 34.17
CA LEU A 231 -6.82 -1.22 34.92
C LEU A 231 -6.47 0.04 34.14
N LEU A 232 -6.29 -0.08 32.82
CA LEU A 232 -5.96 1.03 31.93
C LEU A 232 -7.12 2.01 31.68
N LYS A 233 -8.37 1.61 31.90
CA LYS A 233 -9.55 2.49 31.81
C LYS A 233 -9.77 3.34 33.06
N LYS A 234 -9.02 3.10 34.14
CA LYS A 234 -9.18 3.89 35.37
C LYS A 234 -8.76 5.34 35.09
N PRO A 235 -9.50 6.33 35.62
CA PRO A 235 -9.17 7.73 35.40
C PRO A 235 -7.78 8.09 35.92
N SER A 236 -7.13 9.07 35.29
CA SER A 236 -5.79 9.54 35.64
C SER A 236 -5.64 10.07 37.08
N TRP A 237 -6.75 10.42 37.74
CA TRP A 237 -6.78 10.84 39.15
C TRP A 237 -6.85 9.68 40.15
N GLN A 238 -7.03 8.44 39.68
CA GLN A 238 -6.99 7.24 40.50
C GLN A 238 -5.63 6.56 40.34
N THR A 239 -4.62 7.08 41.05
CA THR A 239 -3.27 6.51 41.07
C THR A 239 -3.20 5.28 41.97
N THR A 240 -2.58 4.20 41.49
CA THR A 240 -2.00 3.18 42.37
C THR A 240 -0.65 3.70 42.90
N LEU A 241 -0.16 3.16 44.02
CA LEU A 241 1.12 3.56 44.64
C LEU A 241 2.32 3.54 43.67
N ASP A 242 2.23 2.75 42.59
CA ASP A 242 3.26 2.61 41.55
C ASP A 242 3.30 3.78 40.54
N GLY A 243 2.29 4.66 40.54
CA GLY A 243 2.10 5.73 39.56
C GLY A 243 3.08 6.91 39.65
N TRP A 244 3.93 6.95 40.68
CA TRP A 244 4.86 8.08 40.90
C TRP A 244 6.02 8.14 39.88
N LYS A 245 6.25 7.06 39.11
CA LYS A 245 7.31 6.97 38.09
C LYS A 245 6.82 7.05 36.64
N ALA A 246 5.53 7.29 36.39
CA ALA A 246 5.02 7.35 35.03
C ALA A 246 5.60 8.57 34.30
N LYS A 247 6.58 8.29 33.41
CA LYS A 247 7.12 9.22 32.40
C LYS A 247 5.96 9.98 31.75
N GLN A 248 6.23 11.24 31.36
CA GLN A 248 5.33 12.09 30.55
C GLN A 248 4.46 11.24 29.62
N ILE A 249 3.19 11.10 30.01
CA ILE A 249 2.23 10.26 29.32
C ILE A 249 1.95 10.98 28.02
N VAL A 250 2.50 10.49 26.90
CA VAL A 250 2.04 10.89 25.57
C VAL A 250 0.53 10.66 25.57
N HIS A 251 -0.25 11.71 25.34
CA HIS A 251 -1.70 11.69 25.54
C HIS A 251 -2.33 10.68 24.56
N LEU A 252 -2.59 9.47 25.04
CA LEU A 252 -2.94 8.31 24.22
C LEU A 252 -4.43 8.04 24.29
N GLU A 253 -5.14 8.19 23.17
CA GLU A 253 -6.55 7.84 23.08
C GLU A 253 -6.72 6.31 23.11
N MET A 254 -7.10 5.79 24.29
CA MET A 254 -7.44 4.38 24.47
C MET A 254 -8.62 3.97 23.57
N PRO A 255 -8.52 2.84 22.84
CA PRO A 255 -9.61 2.38 22.00
C PRO A 255 -10.88 2.15 22.85
N ARG A 256 -12.04 2.66 22.41
CA ARG A 256 -13.28 2.55 23.20
C ARG A 256 -13.77 1.10 23.34
N THR A 257 -13.51 0.28 22.33
CA THR A 257 -14.02 -1.10 22.23
C THR A 257 -12.94 -2.07 21.72
N ILE A 258 -12.94 -3.28 22.28
CA ILE A 258 -12.12 -4.43 21.85
C ILE A 258 -13.07 -5.55 21.43
N ASN A 259 -12.73 -6.26 20.36
CA ASN A 259 -13.50 -7.42 19.91
C ASN A 259 -13.11 -8.66 20.73
N TRP A 260 -13.75 -8.82 21.90
CA TRP A 260 -13.49 -9.95 22.80
C TRP A 260 -13.77 -11.32 22.18
N ASN A 261 -14.74 -11.41 21.27
CA ASN A 261 -15.03 -12.64 20.55
C ASN A 261 -13.89 -13.02 19.60
N ALA A 262 -13.24 -12.03 18.97
CA ALA A 262 -12.05 -12.27 18.17
C ALA A 262 -10.88 -12.71 19.05
N LEU A 263 -10.64 -12.06 20.21
CA LEU A 263 -9.59 -12.46 21.13
C LEU A 263 -9.77 -13.89 21.66
N LYS A 264 -10.99 -14.33 21.95
CA LYS A 264 -11.26 -15.72 22.33
C LYS A 264 -10.84 -16.70 21.21
N LYS A 265 -11.15 -16.38 19.96
CA LYS A 265 -10.72 -17.20 18.80
C LYS A 265 -9.21 -17.19 18.60
N VAL A 266 -8.55 -16.07 18.88
CA VAL A 266 -7.09 -16.00 18.84
C VAL A 266 -6.49 -16.90 19.91
N TYR A 267 -7.01 -16.83 21.13
CA TYR A 267 -6.58 -17.69 22.23
C TYR A 267 -6.81 -19.18 21.93
N GLU A 268 -7.91 -19.56 21.29
CA GLU A 268 -8.14 -20.94 20.84
C GLU A 268 -7.16 -21.36 19.74
N PHE A 269 -6.73 -20.43 18.89
CA PHE A 269 -5.79 -20.67 17.80
C PHE A 269 -4.32 -20.74 18.25
N GLN A 270 -3.96 -20.01 19.31
CA GLN A 270 -2.59 -19.89 19.84
C GLN A 270 -1.56 -19.47 18.76
N PRO A 271 -1.61 -18.22 18.24
CA PRO A 271 -0.67 -17.75 17.22
C PRO A 271 0.78 -17.88 17.67
N ARG A 272 1.65 -18.36 16.76
CA ARG A 272 3.09 -18.54 17.01
C ARG A 272 3.87 -17.23 16.90
N ASN A 273 3.34 -16.26 16.16
CA ASN A 273 3.98 -14.99 15.91
C ASN A 273 2.96 -13.89 15.57
N TYR A 274 3.46 -12.66 15.45
CA TYR A 274 2.64 -11.49 15.21
C TYR A 274 1.98 -11.47 13.82
N GLU A 275 2.59 -12.11 12.81
CA GLU A 275 2.00 -12.24 11.48
C GLU A 275 0.75 -13.12 11.51
N GLU A 276 0.81 -14.26 12.21
CA GLU A 276 -0.34 -15.14 12.43
C GLU A 276 -1.45 -14.44 13.24
N LEU A 277 -1.08 -13.73 14.32
CA LEU A 277 -2.01 -12.91 15.08
C LEU A 277 -2.75 -11.91 14.18
N LEU A 278 -2.02 -11.16 13.36
CA LEU A 278 -2.62 -10.22 12.42
C LEU A 278 -3.48 -10.94 11.38
N ALA A 279 -3.09 -12.11 10.88
CA ALA A 279 -3.84 -12.84 9.87
C ALA A 279 -5.25 -13.27 10.31
N ILE A 280 -5.49 -13.41 11.62
CA ILE A 280 -6.78 -13.88 12.18
C ILE A 280 -7.91 -12.85 11.93
N LYS A 281 -9.03 -13.33 11.37
CA LYS A 281 -10.20 -12.47 11.10
C LYS A 281 -10.77 -11.90 12.40
N GLY A 282 -11.01 -10.59 12.43
CA GLY A 282 -11.52 -9.88 13.61
C GLY A 282 -10.47 -9.12 14.39
N ILE A 283 -9.17 -9.42 14.18
CA ILE A 283 -8.07 -8.60 14.68
C ILE A 283 -7.87 -7.42 13.75
N GLY A 284 -8.09 -6.22 14.31
CA GLY A 284 -7.99 -4.93 13.63
C GLY A 284 -7.28 -3.90 14.51
N SER A 285 -7.26 -2.65 14.04
CA SER A 285 -6.50 -1.55 14.66
C SER A 285 -6.79 -1.34 16.14
N SER A 286 -8.06 -1.45 16.58
CA SER A 286 -8.41 -1.29 17.99
C SER A 286 -7.80 -2.35 18.89
N THR A 287 -7.75 -3.61 18.43
CA THR A 287 -7.16 -4.71 19.21
C THR A 287 -5.65 -4.61 19.23
N VAL A 288 -5.03 -4.32 18.07
CA VAL A 288 -3.57 -4.09 17.97
C VAL A 288 -3.16 -2.94 18.88
N ARG A 289 -3.92 -1.84 18.90
CA ARG A 289 -3.67 -0.69 19.77
C ARG A 289 -3.77 -1.06 21.25
N ALA A 290 -4.80 -1.79 21.65
CA ALA A 290 -4.95 -2.25 23.02
C ALA A 290 -3.77 -3.12 23.48
N LEU A 291 -3.33 -4.07 22.65
CA LEU A 291 -2.18 -4.93 22.95
C LEU A 291 -0.88 -4.13 23.05
N ALA A 292 -0.65 -3.19 22.13
CA ALA A 292 0.51 -2.30 22.17
C ALA A 292 0.53 -1.44 23.44
N PHE A 293 -0.63 -0.96 23.90
CA PHE A 293 -0.74 -0.17 25.14
C PHE A 293 -0.54 -1.00 26.41
N ILE A 294 -1.08 -2.22 26.45
CA ILE A 294 -0.81 -3.13 27.56
C ILE A 294 0.69 -3.44 27.62
N SER A 295 1.31 -3.71 26.47
CA SER A 295 2.75 -3.93 26.35
C SER A 295 3.59 -2.74 26.84
N ASP A 296 3.21 -1.52 26.48
CA ASP A 296 3.89 -0.30 26.93
C ASP A 296 3.72 -0.08 28.45
N LEU A 297 2.47 0.02 28.91
CA LEU A 297 2.15 0.51 30.25
C LEU A 297 2.39 -0.53 31.36
N ILE A 298 2.19 -1.82 31.06
CA ILE A 298 2.32 -2.90 32.05
C ILE A 298 3.68 -3.58 31.93
N TYR A 299 4.14 -3.81 30.70
CA TYR A 299 5.35 -4.59 30.43
C TYR A 299 6.56 -3.73 30.00
N GLY A 300 6.43 -2.40 29.99
CA GLY A 300 7.53 -1.46 29.71
C GLY A 300 8.11 -1.56 28.30
N SER A 301 7.37 -2.15 27.36
CA SER A 301 7.82 -2.41 25.99
C SER A 301 6.98 -1.60 25.00
N PRO A 302 7.33 -0.33 24.77
CA PRO A 302 6.55 0.59 23.96
C PRO A 302 6.61 0.25 22.47
N PRO A 303 5.54 0.55 21.70
CA PRO A 303 5.65 0.63 20.26
C PRO A 303 6.45 1.86 19.82
N SER A 304 6.98 1.82 18.60
CA SER A 304 7.51 3.00 17.91
C SER A 304 6.40 4.00 17.64
N TRP A 305 6.65 5.26 17.96
CA TRP A 305 5.80 6.41 17.62
C TRP A 305 6.31 7.19 16.39
N LYS A 306 7.40 6.71 15.79
CA LYS A 306 8.01 7.31 14.61
C LYS A 306 7.26 6.89 13.36
N ASP A 307 6.78 7.88 12.61
CA ASP A 307 6.10 7.66 11.34
C ASP A 307 7.06 7.14 10.26
N PRO A 308 6.80 5.96 9.65
CA PRO A 308 7.66 5.30 8.68
C PRO A 308 7.65 5.90 7.27
N VAL A 309 6.96 7.03 7.05
CA VAL A 309 7.02 7.78 5.78
C VAL A 309 8.47 8.02 5.36
N LYS A 310 8.83 7.48 4.19
CA LYS A 310 10.17 7.63 3.58
C LYS A 310 10.23 8.84 2.66
N TYR A 311 9.13 9.13 1.96
CA TYR A 311 9.08 10.19 0.96
C TYR A 311 7.90 11.12 1.23
N SER A 312 8.15 12.41 1.07
CA SER A 312 7.13 13.46 0.96
C SER A 312 7.29 14.13 -0.39
N PHE A 313 6.22 14.40 -1.13
CA PHE A 313 6.29 14.66 -2.57
C PHE A 313 6.61 16.11 -3.03
N ALA A 314 7.39 16.99 -2.39
CA ALA A 314 7.62 18.41 -2.79
C ALA A 314 6.61 19.22 -3.66
N VAL A 315 5.96 20.26 -3.10
CA VAL A 315 5.21 21.28 -3.86
C VAL A 315 6.16 22.11 -4.72
N GLY A 316 5.78 22.25 -5.98
CA GLY A 316 6.31 23.18 -6.96
C GLY A 316 5.22 23.64 -7.91
N GLY A 317 4.11 24.18 -7.38
CA GLY A 317 3.22 25.02 -8.17
C GLY A 317 3.83 26.41 -8.29
N LYS A 318 4.85 26.57 -9.13
CA LYS A 318 5.13 27.88 -9.69
C LYS A 318 4.12 28.05 -10.82
N ASP A 319 3.03 28.74 -10.50
CA ASP A 319 2.07 29.29 -11.44
C ASP A 319 1.23 28.28 -12.25
N GLY A 320 -0.03 28.13 -11.83
CA GLY A 320 -1.16 28.10 -12.76
C GLY A 320 -1.46 26.79 -13.51
N VAL A 321 -2.39 26.02 -12.93
CA VAL A 321 -3.35 25.13 -13.63
C VAL A 321 -2.73 23.84 -14.22
N PRO A 322 -3.39 22.67 -14.11
CA PRO A 322 -3.04 21.55 -14.98
C PRO A 322 -3.15 22.00 -16.44
N TYR A 323 -2.05 21.94 -17.19
CA TYR A 323 -2.12 22.11 -18.63
C TYR A 323 -3.17 21.15 -19.20
N PRO A 324 -4.04 21.59 -20.12
CA PRO A 324 -5.00 20.70 -20.74
C PRO A 324 -4.25 19.53 -21.38
N VAL A 325 -4.70 18.31 -21.10
CA VAL A 325 -4.09 17.09 -21.65
C VAL A 325 -4.03 17.21 -23.18
N ASP A 326 -2.82 17.18 -23.74
CA ASP A 326 -2.62 17.17 -25.18
C ASP A 326 -3.02 15.81 -25.75
N LYS A 327 -4.26 15.74 -26.24
CA LYS A 327 -4.84 14.54 -26.83
C LYS A 327 -4.02 14.05 -28.03
N LYS A 328 -3.53 14.97 -28.87
CA LYS A 328 -2.79 14.61 -30.09
C LYS A 328 -1.45 13.98 -29.71
N ALA A 329 -0.71 14.62 -28.80
CA ALA A 329 0.55 14.08 -28.31
C ALA A 329 0.37 12.70 -27.65
N MET A 330 -0.70 12.51 -26.87
CA MET A 330 -1.01 11.22 -26.24
C MET A 330 -1.33 10.13 -27.27
N ASP A 331 -2.14 10.45 -28.28
CA ASP A 331 -2.53 9.54 -29.36
C ASP A 331 -1.31 9.20 -30.26
N GLU A 332 -0.45 10.18 -30.55
CA GLU A 332 0.81 10.02 -31.29
C GLU A 332 1.81 9.15 -30.54
N ALA A 333 2.06 9.44 -29.26
CA ALA A 333 2.95 8.65 -28.40
C ALA A 333 2.48 7.18 -28.34
N THR A 334 1.17 6.97 -28.17
CA THR A 334 0.57 5.63 -28.18
C THR A 334 0.80 4.92 -29.52
N SER A 335 0.61 5.63 -30.64
CA SER A 335 0.83 5.09 -31.99
C SER A 335 2.30 4.70 -32.22
N ILE A 336 3.24 5.56 -31.80
CA ILE A 336 4.68 5.31 -31.91
C ILE A 336 5.08 4.07 -31.11
N LEU A 337 4.62 3.95 -29.87
CA LEU A 337 4.91 2.80 -29.02
C LEU A 337 4.37 1.50 -29.61
N LYS A 338 3.10 1.49 -30.05
CA LYS A 338 2.48 0.31 -30.69
C LYS A 338 3.22 -0.13 -31.95
N LYS A 339 3.51 0.80 -32.86
CA LYS A 339 4.28 0.51 -34.07
C LYS A 339 5.67 -0.05 -33.74
N GLY A 340 6.34 0.51 -32.74
CA GLY A 340 7.64 0.01 -32.27
C GLY A 340 7.57 -1.42 -31.73
N ILE A 341 6.50 -1.78 -31.02
CA ILE A 341 6.25 -3.15 -30.53
C ILE A 341 5.98 -4.10 -31.69
N ASP A 342 5.09 -3.74 -32.60
CA ASP A 342 4.72 -4.58 -33.74
C ASP A 342 5.94 -4.90 -34.62
N GLU A 343 6.80 -3.92 -34.85
CA GLU A 343 8.06 -4.12 -35.59
C GLU A 343 9.04 -5.01 -34.83
N ALA A 344 9.17 -4.84 -33.51
CA ALA A 344 10.05 -5.67 -32.70
C ALA A 344 9.58 -7.14 -32.62
N LYS A 345 8.26 -7.39 -32.56
CA LYS A 345 7.67 -8.73 -32.65
C LYS A 345 8.01 -9.43 -33.97
N ILE A 346 8.21 -8.67 -35.05
CA ILE A 346 8.59 -9.17 -36.39
C ILE A 346 10.12 -9.14 -36.60
N GLY A 347 10.91 -8.94 -35.54
CA GLY A 347 12.38 -8.98 -35.57
C GLY A 347 13.06 -7.67 -35.98
N LYS A 348 12.30 -6.60 -36.28
CA LYS A 348 12.82 -5.28 -36.64
C LYS A 348 12.96 -4.39 -35.40
N LYS A 349 14.07 -4.53 -34.68
CA LYS A 349 14.29 -3.83 -33.40
C LYS A 349 14.69 -2.35 -33.53
N GLU A 350 14.89 -1.84 -34.76
CA GLU A 350 15.47 -0.51 -35.01
C GLU A 350 14.65 0.66 -34.45
N LYS A 351 13.32 0.65 -34.60
CA LYS A 351 12.47 1.70 -34.01
C LYS A 351 12.41 1.62 -32.49
N LEU A 352 12.45 0.41 -31.92
CA LEU A 352 12.47 0.23 -30.48
C LEU A 352 13.81 0.75 -29.89
N TYR A 353 14.92 0.53 -30.60
CA TYR A 353 16.20 1.17 -30.27
C TYR A 353 16.19 2.70 -30.48
N ALA A 354 15.43 3.22 -31.43
CA ALA A 354 15.25 4.67 -31.58
C ALA A 354 14.51 5.28 -30.36
N ILE A 355 13.48 4.61 -29.86
CA ILE A 355 12.79 5.02 -28.61
C ILE A 355 13.75 4.97 -27.42
N LYS A 356 14.62 3.94 -27.31
CA LYS A 356 15.66 3.90 -26.26
C LYS A 356 16.64 5.08 -26.34
N ARG A 357 16.98 5.55 -27.55
CA ARG A 357 17.88 6.69 -27.73
C ARG A 357 17.28 8.00 -27.24
N LEU A 358 15.95 8.14 -27.17
CA LEU A 358 15.31 9.32 -26.55
C LEU A 358 15.69 9.49 -25.08
N LYS A 359 16.05 8.41 -24.37
CA LYS A 359 16.56 8.49 -22.99
C LYS A 359 17.85 9.31 -22.88
N LYS A 360 18.68 9.39 -23.94
CA LYS A 360 19.89 10.25 -23.96
C LYS A 360 19.59 11.74 -24.06
N PHE A 361 18.35 12.12 -24.38
CA PHE A 361 17.92 13.51 -24.54
C PHE A 361 17.06 14.01 -23.37
N LEU A 362 16.85 13.19 -22.34
CA LEU A 362 16.23 13.63 -21.10
C LEU A 362 17.32 14.26 -20.21
N PRO A 363 17.10 15.45 -19.63
CA PRO A 363 18.05 16.06 -18.70
C PRO A 363 18.30 15.12 -17.50
N GLU A 364 19.56 15.08 -17.05
CA GLU A 364 20.03 14.21 -15.94
C GLU A 364 19.23 14.37 -14.65
#